data_AF-A0A0B2QR95-F1
#
_entry.id   AF-A0A0B2QR95-F1
#
_cell.length_a   1.000
_cell.length_b   1.000
_cell.length_c   1.000
_cell.angle_alpha   90.00
_cell.angle_beta   90.00
_cell.angle_gamma   90.00
#
_symmetry.space_group_name_H-M   'P 1'
#
loop_
_entity.id
_entity.type
_entity.pdbx_description
1 polymer ?
#
loop_
_entity_poly.entity_id
_entity_poly.type
_entity_poly.pdbx_seq_one_letter_code
_entity_poly.pdbx_strand_id
1 'polypeptide(L)'
;MKDFCGTPGTVLGLVLRMSQFVFAAGSIASMATTISFFNLTAFCYLIASMGLQIIWSFVLALMDLYALVRKKVLLNPVLISFFVVGDWLTATLSLAAASASAGITVLYFHDLGHCHFGEECQKYQISVALAFLSWISTSISSLIMLWLLAAG
;
A
#
# COMPACT_ATOMS: atom_id res chain seq x y z
N MET A 1 -1.50 26.17 15.39
CA MET A 1 -1.43 24.70 15.52
C MET A 1 -0.08 24.28 14.97
N LYS A 2 0.73 23.52 15.70
CA LYS A 2 2.08 23.14 15.24
C LYS A 2 1.94 22.31 13.97
N ASP A 3 2.54 22.77 12.87
CA ASP A 3 2.64 22.02 11.62
C ASP A 3 3.40 20.72 11.87
N PHE A 4 2.67 19.64 12.17
CA PHE A 4 3.27 18.33 12.30
C PHE A 4 3.68 17.85 10.91
N CYS A 5 4.93 17.38 10.80
CA CYS A 5 5.43 16.80 9.57
C CYS A 5 4.63 15.52 9.27
N GLY A 6 3.91 15.46 8.13
CA GLY A 6 3.07 14.32 7.75
C GLY A 6 1.55 14.56 7.83
N THR A 7 1.11 15.76 8.22
CA THR A 7 -0.30 16.20 8.15
C THR A 7 -0.79 16.22 6.68
N PRO A 8 -2.07 15.92 6.38
CA PRO A 8 -2.61 16.07 5.03
C PRO A 8 -2.42 17.51 4.52
N GLY A 9 -1.87 17.64 3.32
CA GLY A 9 -1.42 18.91 2.73
C GLY A 9 0.05 19.29 3.00
N THR A 10 0.85 18.43 3.65
CA THR A 10 2.31 18.61 3.80
C THR A 10 3.09 17.78 2.77
N VAL A 11 4.29 18.26 2.41
CA VAL A 11 5.18 17.58 1.44
C VAL A 11 5.51 16.15 1.90
N LEU A 12 5.69 15.92 3.21
CA LEU A 12 5.97 14.58 3.74
C LEU A 12 4.80 13.61 3.56
N GLY A 13 3.56 14.08 3.81
CA GLY A 13 2.35 13.28 3.56
C GLY A 13 2.25 12.88 2.09
N LEU A 14 2.45 13.83 1.17
CA LEU A 14 2.44 13.59 -0.26
C LEU A 14 3.50 12.54 -0.67
N VAL A 15 4.72 12.64 -0.15
CA VAL A 15 5.80 11.67 -0.44
C VAL A 15 5.42 10.27 0.03
N LEU A 16 4.83 10.13 1.22
CA LEU A 16 4.38 8.84 1.75
C LEU A 16 3.26 8.20 0.90
N ARG A 17 2.36 9.01 0.33
CA ARG A 17 1.32 8.53 -0.60
C ARG A 17 1.89 8.11 -1.94
N MET A 18 2.85 8.88 -2.45
CA MET A 18 3.54 8.53 -3.69
C MET A 18 4.36 7.25 -3.55
N SER A 19 5.03 7.02 -2.41
CA SER A 19 5.75 5.77 -2.17
C SER A 19 4.80 4.57 -2.08
N GLN A 20 3.65 4.69 -1.40
CA GLN A 20 2.60 3.65 -1.39
C GLN A 20 2.17 3.29 -2.81
N PHE A 21 1.89 4.30 -3.64
CA PHE A 21 1.51 4.11 -5.03
C PHE A 21 2.60 3.41 -5.86
N VAL A 22 3.86 3.86 -5.77
CA VAL A 22 4.98 3.28 -6.53
C VAL A 22 5.22 1.82 -6.13
N PHE A 23 5.21 1.51 -4.83
CA PHE A 23 5.42 0.14 -4.36
C PHE A 23 4.25 -0.78 -4.76
N ALA A 24 3.01 -0.32 -4.62
CA ALA A 24 1.84 -1.10 -5.05
C ALA A 24 1.83 -1.31 -6.58
N ALA A 25 2.15 -0.29 -7.37
CA ALA A 25 2.26 -0.39 -8.82
C ALA A 25 3.39 -1.35 -9.24
N GLY A 26 4.55 -1.29 -8.58
CA GLY A 26 5.64 -2.24 -8.81
C GLY A 26 5.26 -3.69 -8.46
N SER A 27 4.47 -3.89 -7.39
CA SER A 27 3.95 -5.21 -7.00
C SER A 27 3.02 -5.80 -8.07
N ILE A 28 2.12 -4.99 -8.65
CA ILE A 28 1.25 -5.43 -9.74
C ILE A 28 2.03 -5.60 -11.05
N ALA A 29 2.97 -4.71 -11.36
CA ALA A 29 3.76 -4.78 -12.59
C ALA A 29 4.63 -6.05 -12.62
N SER A 30 5.25 -6.41 -11.49
CA SER A 30 5.99 -7.67 -11.36
C SER A 30 5.08 -8.88 -11.55
N MET A 31 3.86 -8.86 -11.01
CA MET A 31 2.85 -9.90 -11.24
C MET A 31 2.40 -10.02 -12.70
N ALA A 32 2.15 -8.89 -13.37
CA ALA A 32 1.65 -8.86 -14.75
C ALA A 32 2.64 -9.46 -15.76
N THR A 33 3.92 -9.54 -15.41
CA THR A 33 4.95 -10.17 -16.24
C THR A 33 5.09 -11.68 -16.07
N THR A 34 4.30 -12.29 -15.18
CA THR A 34 4.21 -13.75 -15.04
C THR A 34 3.04 -14.26 -15.88
N ILE A 35 2.96 -15.55 -16.19
CA ILE A 35 1.88 -16.12 -17.06
C ILE A 35 0.84 -16.91 -16.25
N SER A 36 1.12 -17.21 -14.98
CA SER A 36 0.33 -18.13 -14.13
C SER A 36 -0.23 -17.51 -12.83
N PHE A 37 -0.29 -16.18 -12.74
CA PHE A 37 -0.71 -15.41 -11.58
C PHE A 37 -2.15 -15.69 -11.11
N PHE A 38 -3.03 -16.19 -11.98
CA PHE A 38 -4.43 -16.50 -11.63
C PHE A 38 -4.66 -17.89 -11.00
N ASN A 39 -3.67 -18.79 -11.02
CA ASN A 39 -3.88 -20.16 -10.52
C ASN A 39 -3.96 -20.25 -8.98
N LEU A 40 -3.52 -19.22 -8.27
CA LEU A 40 -3.45 -19.21 -6.82
C LEU A 40 -4.24 -18.02 -6.27
N THR A 41 -5.23 -18.33 -5.43
CA THR A 41 -6.13 -17.33 -4.82
C THR A 41 -5.38 -16.29 -3.99
N ALA A 42 -4.25 -16.66 -3.36
CA ALA A 42 -3.42 -15.73 -2.60
C ALA A 42 -2.86 -14.59 -3.45
N PHE A 43 -2.34 -14.89 -4.65
CA PHE A 43 -1.81 -13.87 -5.56
C PHE A 43 -2.92 -13.03 -6.19
N CYS A 44 -4.09 -13.62 -6.47
CA CYS A 44 -5.27 -12.87 -6.88
C CYS A 44 -5.70 -11.85 -5.79
N TYR A 45 -5.70 -12.28 -4.52
CA TYR A 45 -5.98 -11.39 -3.40
C TYR A 45 -4.93 -10.29 -3.24
N LEU A 46 -3.64 -10.60 -3.45
CA LEU A 46 -2.56 -9.61 -3.46
C LEU A 46 -2.75 -8.56 -4.55
N ILE A 47 -3.02 -8.96 -5.79
CA ILE A 47 -3.29 -8.02 -6.89
C ILE A 47 -4.51 -7.15 -6.58
N ALA A 48 -5.60 -7.74 -6.08
CA ALA A 48 -6.79 -6.99 -5.70
C ALA A 48 -6.51 -5.97 -4.58
N SER A 49 -5.76 -6.38 -3.55
CA SER A 49 -5.38 -5.50 -2.44
C SER A 49 -4.47 -4.35 -2.89
N MET A 50 -3.46 -4.62 -3.72
CA MET A 50 -2.56 -3.61 -4.26
C MET A 50 -3.29 -2.68 -5.25
N GLY A 51 -4.25 -3.19 -6.01
CA GLY A 51 -5.10 -2.38 -6.89
C GLY A 51 -5.95 -1.39 -6.08
N LEU A 52 -6.56 -1.85 -4.99
CA LEU A 52 -7.26 -0.98 -4.05
C LEU A 52 -6.33 0.06 -3.44
N GLN A 53 -5.11 -0.34 -3.03
CA GLN A 53 -4.10 0.58 -2.49
C GLN A 53 -3.68 1.64 -3.50
N ILE A 54 -3.56 1.31 -4.80
CA ILE A 54 -3.27 2.28 -5.86
C ILE A 54 -4.39 3.31 -5.99
N ILE A 55 -5.64 2.85 -6.10
CA ILE A 55 -6.81 3.72 -6.23
C ILE A 55 -6.90 4.64 -5.01
N TRP A 56 -6.75 4.07 -3.82
CA TRP A 56 -6.80 4.80 -2.56
C TRP A 56 -5.69 5.85 -2.45
N SER A 57 -4.45 5.46 -2.72
CA SER A 57 -3.29 6.36 -2.65
C SER A 57 -3.40 7.49 -3.68
N PHE A 58 -3.94 7.21 -4.87
CA PHE A 58 -4.16 8.21 -5.91
C PHE A 58 -5.22 9.25 -5.50
N VAL A 59 -6.35 8.80 -4.96
CA VAL A 59 -7.40 9.71 -4.44
C VAL A 59 -6.83 10.61 -3.34
N LEU A 60 -6.05 10.06 -2.41
CA LEU A 60 -5.43 10.83 -1.33
C LEU A 60 -4.36 11.80 -1.85
N ALA A 61 -3.52 11.38 -2.79
CA ALA A 61 -2.52 12.25 -3.40
C ALA A 61 -3.15 13.45 -4.13
N LEU A 62 -4.26 13.25 -4.85
CA LEU A 62 -5.01 14.34 -5.48
C LEU A 62 -5.60 15.30 -4.45
N MET A 63 -6.15 14.77 -3.35
CA MET A 63 -6.69 15.58 -2.26
C MET A 63 -5.59 16.40 -1.56
N ASP A 64 -4.43 15.79 -1.29
CA ASP A 64 -3.27 16.47 -0.70
C ASP A 64 -2.73 17.56 -1.65
N LEU A 65 -2.63 17.28 -2.95
CA LEU A 65 -2.22 18.27 -3.95
C LEU A 65 -3.22 19.43 -4.02
N TYR A 66 -4.52 19.14 -4.00
CA TYR A 66 -5.57 20.16 -3.98
C TYR A 66 -5.48 21.05 -2.74
N ALA A 67 -5.26 20.45 -1.56
CA ALA A 67 -5.07 21.17 -0.31
C ALA A 67 -3.86 22.10 -0.37
N LEU A 68 -2.75 21.61 -0.93
CA LEU A 68 -1.49 22.34 -1.07
C LEU A 68 -1.62 23.51 -2.05
N VAL A 69 -2.26 23.31 -3.20
CA VAL A 69 -2.53 24.36 -4.19
C VAL A 69 -3.45 25.44 -3.63
N ARG A 70 -4.48 25.05 -2.88
CA ARG A 70 -5.43 25.98 -2.26
C ARG A 70 -4.93 26.61 -0.96
N LYS A 71 -3.77 26.17 -0.43
CA LYS A 71 -3.24 26.52 0.90
C LYS A 71 -4.28 26.44 2.01
N LYS A 72 -5.24 25.52 1.87
CA LYS A 72 -6.30 25.30 2.85
C LYS A 72 -6.00 24.00 3.59
N VAL A 73 -5.87 24.12 4.91
CA VAL A 73 -5.79 22.96 5.79
C VAL A 73 -7.18 22.34 5.86
N LEU A 74 -7.30 21.08 5.41
CA LEU A 74 -8.54 20.30 5.51
C LEU A 74 -8.71 19.83 6.96
N LEU A 75 -9.15 20.73 7.84
CA LEU A 75 -9.40 20.44 9.25
C LEU A 75 -10.83 19.97 9.51
N ASN A 76 -11.48 19.33 8.54
CA ASN A 76 -12.82 18.77 8.76
C ASN A 76 -12.66 17.43 9.50
N PRO A 77 -13.09 17.32 10.78
CA PRO A 77 -12.86 16.13 11.60
C PRO A 77 -13.52 14.87 11.01
N VAL A 78 -14.65 15.03 10.32
CA VAL A 78 -15.33 13.93 9.60
C VAL A 78 -14.45 13.37 8.48
N LEU A 79 -13.74 14.23 7.75
CA LEU A 79 -12.89 13.82 6.64
C LEU A 79 -11.61 13.14 7.14
N ILE A 80 -11.01 13.67 8.22
CA ILE A 80 -9.84 13.07 8.87
C ILE A 80 -10.19 11.67 9.39
N SER A 81 -11.36 11.50 10.01
CA SER A 81 -11.84 10.19 10.47
C SER A 81 -11.99 9.19 9.31
N PHE A 82 -12.57 9.61 8.19
CA PHE A 82 -12.69 8.76 7.00
C PHE A 82 -11.33 8.32 6.45
N PHE A 83 -10.33 9.21 6.45
CA PHE A 83 -8.96 8.86 6.05
C PHE A 83 -8.31 7.85 6.98
N VAL A 84 -8.43 8.05 8.30
CA VAL A 84 -7.89 7.10 9.31
C VAL A 84 -8.48 5.71 9.11
N VAL A 85 -9.81 5.61 8.98
CA VAL A 85 -10.49 4.33 8.78
C VAL A 85 -10.09 3.69 7.45
N GLY A 86 -10.03 4.47 6.37
CA GLY A 86 -9.64 3.97 5.07
C GLY A 86 -8.20 3.44 5.05
N ASP A 87 -7.24 4.20 5.57
CA ASP A 87 -5.84 3.75 5.67
C ASP A 87 -5.68 2.51 6.56
N TRP A 88 -6.45 2.43 7.64
CA TRP A 88 -6.46 1.26 8.51
C TRP A 88 -6.97 0.01 7.77
N LEU A 89 -8.07 0.15 7.02
CA LEU A 89 -8.63 -0.94 6.21
C LEU A 89 -7.64 -1.38 5.14
N THR A 90 -7.07 -0.45 4.37
CA THR A 90 -6.14 -0.79 3.29
C THR A 90 -4.83 -1.38 3.82
N ALA A 91 -4.34 -0.92 4.98
CA ALA A 91 -3.18 -1.53 5.65
C ALA A 91 -3.46 -2.98 6.07
N THR A 92 -4.62 -3.24 6.67
CA THR A 92 -4.99 -4.59 7.12
C THR A 92 -5.14 -5.55 5.94
N LEU A 93 -5.81 -5.12 4.88
CA LEU A 93 -5.98 -5.90 3.63
C LEU A 93 -4.62 -6.19 2.98
N SER A 94 -3.74 -5.19 2.89
CA SER A 94 -2.40 -5.34 2.30
C SER A 94 -1.53 -6.30 3.10
N LEU A 95 -1.57 -6.25 4.44
CA LEU A 95 -0.83 -7.18 5.29
C LEU A 95 -1.34 -8.61 5.15
N ALA A 96 -2.65 -8.80 5.16
CA ALA A 96 -3.27 -10.11 4.97
C ALA A 96 -2.88 -10.70 3.61
N ALA A 97 -2.92 -9.90 2.55
CA ALA A 97 -2.59 -10.37 1.22
C ALA A 97 -1.09 -10.65 1.03
N ALA A 98 -0.22 -9.80 1.58
CA ALA A 98 1.23 -9.98 1.57
C ALA A 98 1.65 -11.23 2.37
N SER A 99 1.10 -11.43 3.57
CA SER A 99 1.40 -12.60 4.41
C SER A 99 0.90 -13.91 3.80
N ALA A 100 -0.33 -13.94 3.26
CA ALA A 100 -0.86 -15.11 2.56
C ALA A 100 0.02 -15.47 1.34
N SER A 101 0.40 -14.47 0.55
CA SER A 101 1.25 -14.68 -0.62
C SER A 101 2.67 -15.11 -0.24
N ALA A 102 3.25 -14.54 0.81
CA ALA A 102 4.55 -14.95 1.34
C ALA A 102 4.57 -16.42 1.76
N GLY A 103 3.52 -16.88 2.47
CA GLY A 103 3.39 -18.29 2.87
C GLY A 103 3.38 -19.24 1.67
N ILE A 104 2.62 -18.91 0.63
CA ILE A 104 2.60 -19.70 -0.62
C ILE A 104 3.95 -19.65 -1.34
N THR A 105 4.61 -18.49 -1.34
CA THR A 105 5.93 -18.32 -1.97
C THR A 105 6.97 -19.21 -1.29
N VAL A 106 7.01 -19.26 0.04
CA VAL A 106 7.91 -20.14 0.82
C VAL A 106 7.63 -21.62 0.53
N LEU A 107 6.36 -22.03 0.50
CA LEU A 107 5.97 -23.41 0.20
C LEU A 107 6.43 -23.82 -1.21
N TYR A 108 6.30 -22.93 -2.19
CA TYR A 108 6.74 -23.19 -3.56
C TYR A 108 8.26 -23.31 -3.69
N PHE A 109 9.00 -22.46 -2.98
CA PHE A 109 10.47 -22.45 -2.98
C PHE A 109 11.06 -23.67 -2.25
N HIS A 110 10.52 -24.00 -1.08
CA HIS A 110 11.15 -24.95 -0.16
C HIS A 110 10.66 -26.39 -0.34
N ASP A 111 9.34 -26.59 -0.55
CA ASP A 111 8.74 -27.93 -0.51
C ASP A 111 8.50 -28.53 -1.89
N LEU A 112 8.15 -27.69 -2.88
CA LEU A 112 7.80 -28.19 -4.20
C LEU A 112 9.01 -28.34 -5.12
N GLY A 113 10.11 -27.62 -4.94
CA GLY A 113 11.30 -27.75 -5.80
C GLY A 113 11.06 -27.46 -7.30
N HIS A 114 9.88 -26.96 -7.66
CA HIS A 114 9.41 -26.76 -9.03
C HIS A 114 9.74 -25.37 -9.60
N CYS A 115 10.56 -24.55 -8.92
CA CYS A 115 11.10 -23.32 -9.53
C CYS A 115 12.24 -23.63 -10.51
N HIS A 116 11.93 -24.41 -11.55
CA HIS A 116 12.85 -24.70 -12.67
C HIS A 116 13.03 -23.46 -13.59
N PHE A 117 12.11 -22.49 -13.50
CA PHE A 117 12.19 -21.17 -14.14
C PHE A 117 12.49 -20.10 -13.08
N GLY A 118 13.76 -19.87 -12.79
CA GLY A 118 14.21 -18.92 -11.74
C GLY A 118 13.66 -17.50 -11.93
N GLU A 119 13.41 -17.07 -13.17
CA GLU A 119 12.90 -15.74 -13.48
C GLU A 119 11.45 -15.51 -12.99
N GLU A 120 10.58 -16.52 -13.09
CA GLU A 120 9.19 -16.41 -12.61
C GLU A 120 9.15 -16.36 -11.08
N CYS A 121 9.96 -17.19 -10.43
CA CYS A 121 10.07 -17.29 -8.97
C CYS A 121 10.53 -15.97 -8.32
N GLN A 122 11.54 -15.32 -8.93
CA GLN A 122 12.02 -14.01 -8.48
C GLN A 122 10.92 -12.94 -8.60
N LYS A 123 10.10 -12.96 -9.65
CA LYS A 123 9.00 -11.99 -9.83
C LYS A 123 7.97 -12.11 -8.70
N TYR A 124 7.59 -13.32 -8.31
CA TYR A 124 6.69 -13.55 -7.16
C TYR A 124 7.26 -12.97 -5.87
N GLN A 125 8.53 -13.25 -5.59
CA GLN A 125 9.21 -12.76 -4.39
C GLN A 125 9.33 -11.23 -4.37
N ILE A 126 9.70 -10.61 -5.50
CA ILE A 126 9.79 -9.14 -5.63
C ILE A 126 8.40 -8.52 -5.44
N SER A 127 7.35 -9.11 -6.02
CA SER A 127 5.98 -8.62 -5.87
C SER A 127 5.53 -8.60 -4.41
N VAL A 128 5.79 -9.68 -3.67
CA VAL A 128 5.47 -9.80 -2.24
C VAL A 128 6.29 -8.82 -1.40
N ALA A 129 7.59 -8.65 -1.70
CA ALA A 129 8.43 -7.69 -1.01
C ALA A 129 7.94 -6.24 -1.20
N LEU A 130 7.55 -5.87 -2.42
CA LEU A 130 6.97 -4.56 -2.73
C LEU A 130 5.61 -4.36 -2.03
N ALA A 131 4.80 -5.41 -1.91
CA ALA A 131 3.56 -5.37 -1.14
C ALA A 131 3.80 -5.09 0.35
N PHE A 132 4.83 -5.68 0.96
CA PHE A 132 5.23 -5.36 2.33
C PHE A 132 5.74 -3.93 2.48
N LEU A 133 6.53 -3.43 1.54
CA LEU A 133 7.02 -2.04 1.56
C LEU A 133 5.86 -1.03 1.44
N SER A 134 4.89 -1.32 0.57
CA SER A 134 3.65 -0.56 0.45
C SER A 134 2.90 -0.55 1.80
N TRP A 135 2.73 -1.72 2.42
CA TRP A 135 2.07 -1.85 3.72
C TRP A 135 2.76 -1.04 4.83
N ILE A 136 4.10 -1.09 4.93
CA ILE A 136 4.85 -0.30 5.93
C ILE A 136 4.58 1.19 5.72
N SER A 137 4.63 1.67 4.48
CA SER A 137 4.37 3.07 4.15
C SER A 137 2.91 3.48 4.47
N THR A 138 1.94 2.59 4.26
CA THR A 138 0.53 2.82 4.64
C THR A 138 0.35 2.84 6.15
N SER A 139 1.03 1.94 6.87
CA SER A 139 0.95 1.85 8.33
C SER A 139 1.57 3.08 9.01
N ILE A 140 2.70 3.58 8.50
CA ILE A 140 3.29 4.84 9.02
C ILE A 140 2.31 5.99 8.79
N SER A 141 1.71 6.08 7.61
CA SER A 141 0.73 7.12 7.29
C SER A 141 -0.51 7.06 8.18
N SER A 142 -1.03 5.85 8.46
CA SER A 142 -2.21 5.68 9.33
C SER A 142 -1.92 6.07 10.78
N LEU A 143 -0.73 5.73 11.29
CA LEU A 143 -0.29 6.14 12.63
C LEU A 143 -0.17 7.66 12.75
N ILE A 144 0.42 8.33 11.76
CA ILE A 144 0.52 9.80 11.75
C ILE A 144 -0.88 10.45 11.76
N MET A 145 -1.80 9.94 10.95
CA MET A 145 -3.18 10.44 10.90
C MET A 145 -3.94 10.20 12.21
N LEU A 146 -3.76 9.04 12.83
CA LEU A 146 -4.37 8.72 14.12
C LEU A 146 -3.84 9.63 15.22
N TRP A 147 -2.52 9.86 15.26
CA TRP A 147 -1.91 10.84 16.16
C TRP A 147 -2.45 12.26 15.95
N LEU A 148 -2.67 12.65 14.70
CA LEU A 148 -3.24 13.96 14.39
C LEU A 148 -4.70 14.09 14.87
N LEU A 149 -5.50 13.03 14.74
CA LEU A 149 -6.87 12.98 15.25
C LEU A 149 -6.91 13.02 16.77
N ALA A 150 -5.96 12.36 17.45
CA ALA A 150 -5.88 12.35 18.91
C ALA A 150 -5.34 13.67 19.51
N ALA A 151 -4.54 14.42 18.73
CA ALA A 151 -3.94 15.69 19.15
C ALA A 151 -4.80 16.93 18.82
N GLY A 152 -5.86 16.76 18.01
CA GLY A 152 -6.83 17.81 17.65
C GLY A 152 -8.00 17.88 18.62
#